data_AF-A0A3C1H0U8-F1
#
_entry.id   AF-A0A3C1H0U8-F1
#
_cell.length_a   1.000
_cell.length_b   1.000
_cell.length_c   1.000
_cell.angle_alpha   90.00
_cell.angle_beta   90.00
_cell.angle_gamma   90.00
#
_symmetry.space_group_name_H-M   'P 1'
#
loop_
_entity.id
_entity.type
_entity.pdbx_description
1 polymer ?
#
loop_
_entity_poly.entity_id
_entity_poly.type
_entity_poly.pdbx_seq_one_letter_code
_entity_poly.pdbx_strand_id
1 'polypeptide(L)'
;GWTCSCGTVNTGKFCQNCGSAQPAPAEGWTCSCGTVNQGKFCQNCGSKKPADAPLYKCDKCGWVPEDPKNPPKFCPECGDVFDDNDAK
;
A
#
# COMPACT_ATOMS: atom_id res chain seq x y z
N GLY A 1 -10.76 9.61 2.98
CA GLY A 1 -11.61 9.45 4.18
C GLY A 1 -12.08 8.01 4.27
N TRP A 2 -12.52 7.56 5.43
CA TRP A 2 -13.05 6.21 5.67
C TRP A 2 -14.40 6.29 6.38
N THR A 3 -15.31 5.37 6.07
CA THR A 3 -16.61 5.28 6.74
C THR A 3 -16.50 4.29 7.88
N CYS A 4 -16.83 4.74 9.09
CA CYS A 4 -16.85 3.89 10.27
C CYS A 4 -18.06 2.93 10.22
N SER A 5 -17.99 1.81 10.94
CA SER A 5 -19.11 0.88 11.10
C SER A 5 -20.35 1.55 11.73
N CYS A 6 -20.16 2.67 12.45
CA CYS A 6 -21.25 3.51 12.95
C CYS A 6 -21.85 4.46 11.89
N GLY A 7 -21.43 4.40 10.63
CA GLY A 7 -21.93 5.21 9.51
C GLY A 7 -21.29 6.60 9.36
N THR A 8 -20.42 7.01 10.29
CA THR A 8 -19.77 8.34 10.23
C THR A 8 -18.57 8.32 9.28
N VAL A 9 -18.46 9.31 8.39
CA VAL A 9 -17.29 9.51 7.52
C VAL A 9 -16.21 10.27 8.28
N ASN A 10 -14.97 9.75 8.25
CA ASN A 10 -13.84 10.28 9.00
C ASN A 10 -12.61 10.49 8.11
N THR A 11 -11.75 11.42 8.54
CA THR A 11 -10.47 11.73 7.88
C THR A 11 -9.25 11.45 8.77
N GLY A 12 -9.44 11.32 10.09
CA GLY A 12 -8.40 10.99 11.06
C GLY A 12 -8.26 9.49 11.36
N LYS A 13 -7.30 9.13 12.22
CA LYS A 13 -7.02 7.74 12.62
C LYS A 13 -8.10 7.10 13.50
N PHE A 14 -9.05 7.88 14.01
CA PHE A 14 -10.13 7.42 14.88
C PHE A 14 -11.45 8.04 14.42
N CYS A 15 -12.54 7.33 14.68
CA CYS A 15 -13.88 7.82 14.40
C CYS A 15 -14.20 8.95 15.39
N GLN A 16 -14.57 10.11 14.85
CA GLN A 16 -14.93 11.28 15.67
C GLN A 16 -16.20 11.09 16.50
N ASN A 17 -17.03 10.09 16.15
CA ASN A 17 -18.30 9.83 16.82
C ASN A 17 -18.15 8.72 17.87
N CYS A 18 -17.66 7.54 17.49
CA CYS A 18 -17.61 6.38 18.38
C CYS A 18 -16.20 6.03 18.90
N GLY A 19 -15.17 6.79 18.53
CA GLY A 19 -13.79 6.54 18.95
C GLY A 19 -13.11 5.31 18.34
N SER A 20 -13.84 4.52 17.52
CA SER A 20 -13.28 3.34 16.85
C SER A 20 -12.09 3.73 15.98
N ALA A 21 -10.99 2.97 16.05
CA ALA A 21 -9.84 3.20 15.18
C ALA A 21 -10.23 3.01 13.70
N GLN A 22 -9.58 3.77 12.83
CA GLN A 22 -9.63 3.56 11.39
C GLN A 22 -9.26 2.10 11.11
N PRO A 23 -10.08 1.35 10.35
CA PRO A 23 -9.69 0.05 9.86
C PRO A 23 -8.35 0.22 9.15
N ALA A 24 -7.33 -0.52 9.58
CA ALA A 24 -6.08 -0.58 8.84
C ALA A 24 -6.44 -0.90 7.38
N PRO A 25 -5.75 -0.28 6.39
CA PRO A 25 -5.96 -0.62 5.00
C PRO A 25 -6.01 -2.13 4.88
N ALA A 26 -7.09 -2.66 4.30
CA ALA A 26 -7.24 -4.07 4.03
C ALA A 26 -6.31 -4.49 2.88
N GLU A 27 -5.02 -4.15 3.01
CA GLU A 27 -3.93 -4.60 2.16
C GLU A 27 -3.64 -6.06 2.51
N GLY A 28 -4.62 -6.91 2.18
CA GLY A 28 -4.39 -8.33 2.08
C GLY A 28 -3.37 -8.56 0.96
N TRP A 29 -2.34 -9.35 1.23
CA TRP A 29 -1.36 -9.74 0.23
C TRP A 29 -1.65 -11.16 -0.24
N THR A 30 -1.58 -11.36 -1.55
CA THR A 30 -1.64 -12.70 -2.14
C THR A 30 -0.27 -13.34 -2.02
N CYS A 31 -0.22 -14.47 -1.32
CA CYS A 31 0.99 -15.28 -1.23
C CYS A 31 1.30 -15.93 -2.59
N SER A 32 2.55 -16.28 -2.84
CA SER A 32 2.95 -17.06 -4.02
C SER A 32 2.23 -18.41 -4.12
N CYS A 33 1.69 -18.93 -3.01
CA CYS A 33 0.81 -20.11 -3.01
C CYS A 33 -0.65 -19.82 -3.40
N GLY A 34 -0.99 -18.57 -3.74
CA GLY A 34 -2.34 -18.14 -4.15
C GLY A 34 -3.29 -17.77 -3.00
N THR A 35 -2.88 -17.92 -1.74
CA THR A 35 -3.72 -17.58 -0.59
C THR A 35 -3.67 -16.07 -0.30
N VAL A 36 -4.84 -15.44 -0.10
CA VAL A 36 -4.93 -14.04 0.37
C VAL A 36 -4.77 -13.99 1.89
N ASN A 37 -3.87 -13.13 2.38
CA ASN A 37 -3.52 -13.04 3.80
C ASN A 37 -3.51 -11.59 4.27
N GLN A 38 -3.93 -11.35 5.51
CA GLN A 38 -3.94 -10.00 6.12
C GLN A 38 -2.85 -9.84 7.20
N GLY A 39 -2.18 -10.94 7.58
CA GLY A 39 -1.14 -10.96 8.60
C GLY A 39 0.28 -10.84 8.03
N LYS A 40 1.29 -10.84 8.92
CA LYS A 40 2.71 -10.83 8.54
C LYS A 40 3.19 -12.13 7.89
N PHE A 41 2.37 -13.19 7.90
CA PHE A 41 2.69 -14.50 7.37
C PHE A 41 1.48 -15.09 6.66
N CYS A 42 1.74 -15.97 5.70
CA CYS A 42 0.70 -16.69 5.00
C CYS A 42 0.10 -17.72 5.94
N GLN A 43 -1.23 -17.70 6.09
CA GLN A 43 -1.96 -18.64 6.94
C GLN A 43 -1.94 -20.08 6.40
N ASN A 44 -1.60 -20.26 5.12
CA ASN A 44 -1.54 -21.57 4.48
C ASN A 44 -0.12 -22.16 4.51
N CYS A 45 0.88 -21.41 4.04
CA CYS A 45 2.25 -21.94 3.87
C CYS A 45 3.29 -21.32 4.81
N GLY A 46 2.91 -20.37 5.68
CA GLY A 46 3.82 -19.74 6.63
C GLY A 46 4.83 -18.74 6.02
N SER A 47 4.82 -18.53 4.70
CA SER A 47 5.69 -17.54 4.05
C SER A 47 5.47 -16.15 4.62
N LYS A 48 6.53 -15.38 4.84
CA LYS A 48 6.42 -14.01 5.35
C LYS A 48 5.78 -13.11 4.28
N LYS A 49 4.97 -12.13 4.72
CA LYS A 49 4.48 -11.03 3.89
C LYS A 49 5.71 -10.43 3.19
N PRO A 50 5.71 -10.29 1.85
CA PRO A 50 6.73 -9.52 1.16
C PRO A 50 6.77 -8.15 1.83
N ALA A 51 7.93 -7.76 2.39
CA ALA A 51 8.11 -6.41 2.91
C ALA A 51 7.67 -5.48 1.78
N ASP A 52 6.70 -4.60 2.07
CA ASP A 52 6.10 -3.70 1.10
C ASP A 52 7.25 -3.12 0.26
N ALA A 53 7.34 -3.58 -1.01
CA ALA A 53 8.43 -3.18 -1.88
C ALA A 53 8.38 -1.65 -1.95
N PRO A 54 9.54 -0.95 -1.89
CA PRO A 54 9.56 0.50 -1.81
C PRO A 54 8.61 1.04 -2.87
N LEU A 55 7.61 1.80 -2.40
CA LEU A 55 6.58 2.35 -3.27
C LEU A 55 7.27 3.46 -4.05
N TYR A 56 7.89 3.11 -5.16
CA TYR A 56 8.54 4.07 -6.03
C TYR A 56 7.52 5.14 -6.40
N LYS A 57 7.82 6.37 -6.02
CA LYS A 57 6.99 7.52 -6.36
C LYS A 57 7.92 8.54 -6.96
N CYS A 58 7.69 8.86 -8.23
CA CYS A 58 8.47 9.89 -8.91
C CYS A 58 8.41 11.19 -8.10
N ASP A 59 9.58 11.73 -7.76
CA ASP A 59 9.73 12.95 -6.98
C ASP A 59 9.23 14.21 -7.73
N LYS A 60 9.34 14.24 -9.07
CA LYS A 60 8.95 15.38 -9.91
C LYS A 60 7.45 15.50 -10.13
N CYS A 61 6.79 14.42 -10.51
CA CYS A 61 5.39 14.45 -10.95
C CYS A 61 4.45 13.67 -10.05
N GLY A 62 4.98 12.87 -9.12
CA GLY A 62 4.18 12.08 -8.18
C GLY A 62 3.56 10.83 -8.78
N TRP A 63 3.93 10.42 -9.99
CA TRP A 63 3.48 9.17 -10.61
C TRP A 63 3.95 7.96 -9.79
N VAL A 64 3.08 6.96 -9.70
CA VAL A 64 3.29 5.71 -8.96
C VAL A 64 3.13 4.54 -9.94
N PRO A 65 4.10 3.62 -10.03
CA PRO A 65 4.01 2.45 -10.91
C PRO A 65 2.94 1.48 -10.44
N GLU A 66 2.23 0.90 -11.41
CA GLU A 66 1.24 -0.16 -11.16
C GLU A 66 1.88 -1.45 -10.64
N ASP A 67 3.15 -1.69 -10.99
CA ASP A 67 3.99 -2.75 -10.41
C ASP A 67 5.14 -2.14 -9.59
N PRO A 68 4.98 -2.02 -8.25
CA PRO A 68 6.02 -1.50 -7.36
C PRO A 68 7.32 -2.31 -7.34
N LYS A 69 7.30 -3.56 -7.84
CA LYS A 69 8.49 -4.43 -7.86
C LYS A 69 9.32 -4.26 -9.13
N ASN A 70 8.73 -3.73 -10.20
CA ASN A 70 9.39 -3.55 -11.49
C ASN A 70 9.06 -2.17 -12.08
N PRO A 71 9.46 -1.06 -11.42
CA PRO A 71 9.29 0.25 -12.02
C PRO A 71 10.07 0.35 -13.34
N PRO A 72 9.53 1.05 -14.35
CA PRO A 72 10.29 1.37 -15.56
C PRO A 72 11.51 2.23 -15.20
N LYS A 73 12.52 2.29 -16.07
CA LYS A 73 13.76 3.05 -15.81
C LYS A 73 13.55 4.57 -15.84
N PHE A 74 12.47 5.02 -16.48
CA PHE A 74 12.08 6.42 -16.60
C PHE A 74 10.60 6.56 -16.29
N CYS A 75 10.22 7.67 -15.65
CA CYS A 75 8.84 8.02 -15.39
C CYS A 75 8.10 8.25 -16.72
N PRO A 76 6.99 7.56 -16.99
CA PRO A 76 6.26 7.72 -18.25
C PRO A 76 5.53 9.05 -18.38
N GLU A 77 5.27 9.75 -17.26
CA GLU A 77 4.57 11.04 -17.26
C GLU A 77 5.50 12.24 -17.46
N CYS A 78 6.71 12.19 -16.88
CA CYS A 78 7.62 13.34 -16.91
C CYS A 78 9.02 13.04 -17.47
N GLY A 79 9.31 11.78 -17.80
CA GLY A 79 10.60 11.35 -18.34
C GLY A 79 11.75 11.35 -17.34
N ASP A 80 11.49 11.60 -16.04
CA ASP A 80 12.54 11.61 -15.03
C ASP A 80 13.09 10.19 -14.80
N VAL A 81 14.38 10.07 -14.54
CA VAL A 81 14.98 8.76 -14.27
C VAL A 81 14.56 8.34 -12.86
N PHE A 82 14.13 7.09 -12.68
CA PHE A 82 13.94 6.57 -11.32
C PHE A 82 15.30 6.19 -10.74
N ASP A 83 15.73 6.90 -9.71
CA ASP A 83 16.96 6.61 -8.98
C ASP A 83 16.70 6.31 -7.49
N ASP A 84 17.77 6.09 -6.72
CA ASP A 84 17.68 5.78 -5.29
C ASP A 84 17.01 6.90 -4.46
N ASN A 85 16.85 8.11 -5.01
CA ASN A 85 16.12 9.21 -4.38
C ASN A 85 14.60 9.10 -4.57
N ASP A 86 14.11 8.29 -5.52
CA ASP A 86 12.68 8.04 -5.79
C ASP A 86 12.12 6.83 -5.01
N ALA A 87 12.99 6.08 -4.34
CA ALA A 87 12.62 4.94 -3.50
C ALA A 87 12.01 5.43 -2.18
N LYS A 88 10.74 5.08 -1.91
CA LYS A 88 10.00 5.50 -0.72
C LYS A 88 9.59 4.35 0.18
#